data_AF-A0A927TFL9-F1
#
_entry.id   AF-A0A927TFL9-F1
#
_cell.length_a   1.000
_cell.length_b   1.000
_cell.length_c   1.000
_cell.angle_alpha   90.00
_cell.angle_beta   90.00
_cell.angle_gamma   90.00
#
_symmetry.space_group_name_H-M   'P 1'
#
loop_
_entity.id
_entity.type
_entity.pdbx_description
1 polymer ?
#
loop_
_entity_poly.entity_id
_entity_poly.type
_entity_poly.pdbx_seq_one_letter_code
_entity_poly.pdbx_strand_id
1 'polypeptide(L)'
;MEIISEILVVAAYSFLGILLMMLGNWLIDLLVPCDFPAEIQKGNQAVGWLTAGSFIGIGIILRAAIMSPTMEAVEETLLTGMLSSALYFVIGTVFFILGYFIVDIINKKYRLNDEIGRGNVAAGIMVFGIFVGLAIVISGVIC
;
A
#
# COMPACT_ATOMS: atom_id res chain seq x y z
N MET A 1 -22.29 24.74 -13.42
CA MET A 1 -21.65 24.67 -12.09
C MET A 1 -21.25 23.26 -11.70
N GLU A 2 -21.79 22.22 -12.33
CA GLU A 2 -21.47 20.80 -12.04
C GLU A 2 -20.02 20.40 -12.39
N ILE A 3 -19.48 20.85 -13.53
CA ILE A 3 -18.11 20.50 -13.95
C ILE A 3 -17.05 21.01 -12.96
N ILE A 4 -17.22 22.22 -12.41
CA ILE A 4 -16.26 22.80 -11.45
C ILE A 4 -16.25 22.00 -10.15
N SER A 5 -17.42 21.58 -9.66
CA SER A 5 -17.52 20.72 -8.48
C SER A 5 -16.91 19.32 -8.71
N GLU A 6 -17.12 18.72 -9.88
CA GLU A 6 -16.53 17.42 -10.22
C GLU A 6 -15.00 17.49 -10.27
N ILE A 7 -14.45 18.51 -10.93
CA ILE A 7 -12.99 18.74 -10.98
C ILE A 7 -12.43 18.92 -9.56
N LEU A 8 -13.16 19.65 -8.69
CA LEU A 8 -12.73 19.89 -7.31
C LEU A 8 -12.74 18.60 -6.48
N VAL A 9 -13.74 17.73 -6.66
CA VAL A 9 -13.81 16.42 -6.03
C VAL A 9 -12.66 15.53 -6.51
N VAL A 10 -12.44 15.42 -7.82
CA VAL A 10 -11.34 14.63 -8.39
C VAL A 10 -9.99 15.13 -7.89
N ALA A 11 -9.78 16.44 -7.83
CA ALA A 11 -8.55 17.03 -7.30
C ALA A 11 -8.37 16.70 -5.81
N ALA A 12 -9.43 16.80 -4.99
CA ALA A 12 -9.37 16.50 -3.57
C ALA A 12 -9.06 15.01 -3.29
N TYR A 13 -9.73 14.08 -3.98
CA TYR A 13 -9.46 12.64 -3.83
C TYR A 13 -8.08 12.25 -4.38
N SER A 14 -7.63 12.87 -5.47
CA SER A 14 -6.28 12.62 -5.99
C SER A 14 -5.21 13.07 -5.00
N PHE A 15 -5.39 14.25 -4.40
CA PHE A 15 -4.46 14.76 -3.39
C PHE A 15 -4.44 13.87 -2.13
N LEU A 16 -5.61 13.51 -1.61
CA LEU A 16 -5.72 12.57 -0.49
C LEU A 16 -5.08 11.23 -0.83
N GLY A 17 -5.31 10.70 -2.03
CA GLY A 17 -4.76 9.43 -2.46
C GLY A 17 -3.23 9.43 -2.48
N ILE A 18 -2.62 10.50 -2.99
CA ILE A 18 -1.15 10.64 -2.98
C ILE A 18 -0.62 10.70 -1.53
N LEU A 19 -1.26 11.47 -0.65
CA LEU A 19 -0.87 11.55 0.76
C LEU A 19 -0.97 10.20 1.47
N LEU A 20 -2.09 9.49 1.29
CA LEU A 20 -2.29 8.16 1.86
C LEU A 20 -1.30 7.14 1.29
N MET A 21 -0.98 7.22 0.01
CA MET A 21 0.02 6.35 -0.62
C MET A 21 1.41 6.57 -0.01
N MET A 22 1.83 7.83 0.16
CA MET A 22 3.10 8.17 0.82
C MET A 22 3.12 7.68 2.28
N LEU A 23 2.02 7.88 3.01
CA LEU A 23 1.89 7.46 4.40
C LEU A 23 1.91 5.93 4.54
N GLY A 24 1.20 5.21 3.68
CA GLY A 24 1.21 3.74 3.66
C GLY A 24 2.61 3.20 3.39
N ASN A 25 3.34 3.78 2.45
CA ASN A 25 4.68 3.29 2.11
C ASN A 25 5.68 3.57 3.23
N TRP A 26 5.55 4.74 3.87
CA TRP A 26 6.31 5.07 5.08
C TRP A 26 6.01 4.12 6.25
N LEU A 27 4.74 3.73 6.45
CA LEU A 27 4.38 2.73 7.46
C LEU A 27 5.01 1.36 7.18
N ILE A 28 5.08 0.94 5.90
CA ILE A 28 5.74 -0.31 5.52
C ILE A 28 7.24 -0.22 5.78
N ASP A 29 7.90 0.87 5.39
CA ASP A 29 9.34 1.11 5.63
C ASP A 29 9.67 1.10 7.13
N LEU A 30 8.78 1.64 7.98
CA LEU A 30 8.96 1.62 9.43
C LEU A 30 8.85 0.21 10.04
N LEU A 31 7.99 -0.65 9.47
CA LEU A 31 7.67 -1.96 10.05
C LEU A 31 8.51 -3.10 9.47
N VAL A 32 8.97 -2.96 8.23
CA VAL A 32 9.91 -3.89 7.61
C VAL A 32 11.32 -3.52 8.10
N PRO A 33 12.13 -4.47 8.62
CA PRO A 33 13.46 -4.18 9.15
C PRO A 33 14.50 -4.00 8.03
N CYS A 34 14.21 -3.13 7.07
CA CYS A 34 15.09 -2.72 5.98
C CYS A 34 14.91 -1.22 5.77
N ASP A 35 15.96 -0.43 5.93
CA ASP A 35 15.94 1.00 5.62
C ASP A 35 15.92 1.18 4.09
N PHE A 36 14.74 1.38 3.50
CA PHE A 36 14.62 1.43 2.05
C PHE A 36 15.45 2.58 1.44
N PRO A 37 15.38 3.82 1.96
CA PRO A 37 16.19 4.93 1.43
C PRO A 37 17.69 4.62 1.43
N ALA A 38 18.23 4.10 2.53
CA ALA A 38 19.66 3.82 2.64
C ALA A 38 20.10 2.70 1.69
N GLU A 39 19.31 1.64 1.53
CA GLU A 39 19.62 0.53 0.64
C GLU A 39 19.45 0.88 -0.84
N ILE A 40 18.44 1.69 -1.18
CA ILE A 40 18.28 2.22 -2.55
C ILE A 40 19.48 3.10 -2.92
N GLN A 41 19.95 3.94 -2.00
CA GLN A 41 21.12 4.79 -2.24
C GLN A 41 22.41 3.97 -2.51
N LYS A 42 22.53 2.78 -1.89
CA LYS A 42 23.63 1.83 -2.14
C LYS A 42 23.50 1.08 -3.47
N GLY A 43 22.39 1.25 -4.21
CA GLY A 43 22.13 0.55 -5.46
C GLY A 43 21.57 -0.86 -5.28
N ASN A 44 20.98 -1.15 -4.12
CA ASN A 44 20.41 -2.46 -3.85
C ASN A 44 19.11 -2.66 -4.66
N GLN A 45 19.22 -3.39 -5.78
CA GLN A 45 18.09 -3.69 -6.65
C GLN A 45 17.02 -4.57 -5.99
N ALA A 46 17.37 -5.36 -4.97
CA ALA A 46 16.40 -6.18 -4.25
C ALA A 46 15.40 -5.30 -3.49
N VAL A 47 15.90 -4.26 -2.80
CA VAL A 47 15.05 -3.26 -2.14
C VAL A 47 14.25 -2.44 -3.15
N GLY A 48 14.82 -2.17 -4.34
CA GLY A 48 14.09 -1.55 -5.44
C GLY A 48 12.85 -2.34 -5.88
N TRP A 49 12.97 -3.67 -6.03
CA TRP A 49 11.81 -4.52 -6.33
C TRP A 49 10.81 -4.59 -5.18
N LEU A 50 11.29 -4.69 -3.93
CA LEU A 50 10.43 -4.67 -2.75
C LEU A 50 9.59 -3.38 -2.70
N THR A 51 10.24 -2.22 -2.85
CA THR A 51 9.57 -0.91 -2.82
C THR A 51 8.61 -0.72 -3.99
N ALA A 52 8.94 -1.20 -5.19
CA ALA A 52 7.96 -1.22 -6.28
C ALA A 52 6.69 -2.01 -5.90
N GLY A 53 6.87 -3.13 -5.19
CA GLY A 53 5.78 -3.98 -4.74
C GLY A 53 4.92 -3.32 -3.67
N SER A 54 5.53 -2.59 -2.72
CA SER A 54 4.80 -1.85 -1.70
C SER A 54 3.97 -0.73 -2.31
N PHE A 55 4.52 0.06 -3.24
CA PHE A 55 3.77 1.11 -3.94
C PHE A 55 2.58 0.54 -4.72
N ILE A 56 2.78 -0.55 -5.47
CA ILE A 56 1.70 -1.19 -6.21
C ILE A 56 0.64 -1.74 -5.26
N GLY A 57 1.06 -2.40 -4.17
CA GLY A 57 0.14 -2.98 -3.21
C GLY A 57 -0.72 -1.94 -2.50
N ILE A 58 -0.10 -0.86 -2.05
CA ILE A 58 -0.79 0.30 -1.47
C ILE A 58 -1.74 0.93 -2.47
N GLY A 59 -1.32 1.12 -3.72
CA GLY A 59 -2.16 1.70 -4.77
C GLY A 59 -3.43 0.87 -5.03
N ILE A 60 -3.31 -0.46 -5.02
CA ILE A 60 -4.45 -1.38 -5.17
C ILE A 60 -5.41 -1.26 -3.97
N ILE A 61 -4.89 -1.24 -2.73
CA ILE A 61 -5.70 -1.10 -1.52
C ILE A 61 -6.41 0.26 -1.48
N LEU A 62 -5.68 1.33 -1.82
CA LEU A 62 -6.21 2.68 -1.88
C LEU A 62 -7.32 2.81 -2.92
N ARG A 63 -7.13 2.22 -4.11
CA ARG A 63 -8.19 2.15 -5.13
C ARG A 63 -9.43 1.45 -4.58
N ALA A 64 -9.27 0.33 -3.88
CA ALA A 64 -10.38 -0.39 -3.29
C ALA A 64 -11.11 0.45 -2.23
N ALA A 65 -10.37 1.13 -1.37
CA ALA A 65 -10.91 1.99 -0.33
C ALA A 65 -11.71 3.19 -0.89
N ILE A 66 -11.24 3.77 -2.01
CA ILE A 66 -11.95 4.85 -2.71
C ILE A 66 -13.20 4.32 -3.43
N MET A 67 -13.13 3.11 -4.01
CA MET A 67 -14.22 2.52 -4.80
C MET A 67 -15.31 1.84 -3.95
N SER A 68 -15.10 1.72 -2.63
CA SER A 68 -16.00 0.97 -1.75
C SER A 68 -17.45 1.55 -1.75
N PRO A 69 -18.51 0.71 -1.76
CA PRO A 69 -19.90 1.14 -1.95
C PRO A 69 -20.50 1.99 -0.83
N THR A 70 -19.76 2.22 0.26
CA THR A 70 -20.21 3.09 1.36
C THR A 70 -20.44 4.55 0.94
N MET A 71 -20.06 4.91 -0.29
CA MET A 71 -20.45 6.16 -0.93
C MET A 71 -21.95 6.27 -1.26
N GLU A 72 -22.70 5.17 -1.33
CA GLU A 72 -24.12 5.20 -1.73
C GLU A 72 -25.10 5.47 -0.57
N ALA A 73 -24.68 5.34 0.69
CA ALA A 73 -25.61 5.29 1.83
C ALA A 73 -25.66 6.54 2.72
N VAL A 74 -24.82 7.56 2.47
CA VAL A 74 -24.82 8.77 3.30
C VAL A 74 -24.77 10.01 2.41
N GLU A 75 -25.85 10.80 2.43
CA GLU A 75 -25.85 12.20 1.99
C GLU A 75 -24.89 13.02 2.86
N GLU A 76 -23.58 12.85 2.71
CA GLU A 76 -22.62 13.63 3.49
C GLU A 76 -21.50 14.20 2.61
N THR A 77 -21.32 15.51 2.79
CA THR A 77 -20.15 16.35 2.52
C THR A 77 -18.88 15.59 2.11
N LEU A 78 -18.17 16.10 1.09
CA LEU A 78 -16.87 15.61 0.58
C LEU A 78 -15.90 15.10 1.68
N LEU A 79 -15.89 15.80 2.83
CA LEU A 79 -15.13 15.46 4.04
C LEU A 79 -15.42 14.07 4.63
N THR A 80 -16.68 13.65 4.72
CA THR A 80 -17.06 12.35 5.29
C THR A 80 -16.65 11.21 4.36
N GLY A 81 -16.83 11.37 3.05
CA GLY A 81 -16.37 10.39 2.06
C GLY A 81 -14.85 10.17 2.11
N MET A 82 -14.08 11.26 2.22
CA MET A 82 -12.62 11.19 2.39
C MET A 82 -12.20 10.47 3.66
N LEU A 83 -12.87 10.73 4.79
CA LEU A 83 -12.59 10.07 6.07
C LEU A 83 -12.88 8.57 6.01
N SER A 84 -14.00 8.18 5.41
CA SER A 84 -14.35 6.77 5.22
C SER A 84 -13.32 6.05 4.36
N SER A 85 -12.94 6.60 3.20
CA SER A 85 -11.87 6.01 2.37
C SER A 85 -10.54 5.92 3.10
N ALA A 86 -10.18 6.91 3.93
CA ALA A 86 -8.99 6.85 4.75
C ALA A 86 -9.05 5.73 5.80
N LEU A 87 -10.20 5.52 6.45
CA LEU A 87 -10.38 4.44 7.41
C LEU A 87 -10.25 3.06 6.76
N TYR A 88 -10.91 2.82 5.63
CA TYR A 88 -10.78 1.56 4.89
C TYR A 88 -9.35 1.33 4.40
N PHE A 89 -8.67 2.39 3.97
CA PHE A 89 -7.27 2.32 3.60
C PHE A 89 -6.38 1.92 4.78
N VAL A 90 -6.59 2.49 5.97
CA VAL A 90 -5.82 2.14 7.18
C VAL A 90 -6.07 0.68 7.56
N ILE A 91 -7.32 0.22 7.55
CA ILE A 91 -7.67 -1.17 7.83
C ILE A 91 -7.00 -2.11 6.82
N GLY A 92 -7.12 -1.81 5.53
CA GLY A 92 -6.48 -2.59 4.47
C GLY A 92 -4.96 -2.64 4.61
N THR A 93 -4.33 -1.51 4.93
CA THR A 93 -2.88 -1.42 5.16
C THR A 93 -2.45 -2.25 6.38
N VAL A 94 -3.22 -2.25 7.46
CA VAL A 94 -2.94 -3.11 8.64
C VAL A 94 -2.96 -4.58 8.26
N PHE A 95 -4.00 -5.04 7.54
CA PHE A 95 -4.06 -6.43 7.07
C PHE A 95 -2.97 -6.76 6.06
N PHE A 96 -2.55 -5.80 5.24
CA PHE A 96 -1.45 -5.96 4.29
C PHE A 96 -0.14 -6.25 5.01
N ILE A 97 0.17 -5.46 6.03
CA ILE A 97 1.34 -5.64 6.89
C ILE A 97 1.27 -6.99 7.61
N LEU A 98 0.13 -7.30 8.23
CA LEU A 98 -0.06 -8.59 8.92
C LEU A 98 0.11 -9.77 7.97
N GLY A 99 -0.43 -9.69 6.76
CA GLY A 99 -0.27 -10.69 5.72
C GLY A 99 1.19 -10.90 5.34
N TYR A 100 1.95 -9.82 5.19
CA TYR A 100 3.38 -9.90 4.94
C TYR A 100 4.14 -10.60 6.07
N PHE A 101 3.89 -10.23 7.34
CA PHE A 101 4.51 -10.89 8.49
C PHE A 101 4.17 -12.38 8.57
N ILE A 102 2.93 -12.77 8.26
CA ILE A 102 2.53 -14.18 8.22
C ILE A 102 3.36 -14.93 7.16
N VAL A 103 3.49 -14.35 5.96
CA VAL A 103 4.27 -14.95 4.88
C VAL A 103 5.75 -15.02 5.25
N ASP A 104 6.32 -13.99 5.87
CA ASP A 104 7.71 -13.98 6.33
C ASP A 104 7.96 -15.07 7.40
N ILE A 105 7.05 -15.22 8.36
CA ILE A 105 7.11 -16.27 9.40
C ILE A 105 7.02 -17.67 8.80
N ILE A 106 6.14 -17.89 7.82
CA ILE A 106 6.03 -19.19 7.13
C ILE A 106 7.32 -19.48 6.35
N ASN A 107 7.92 -18.46 5.75
CA ASN A 107 9.14 -18.58 4.97
C ASN A 107 10.42 -18.55 5.83
N LYS A 108 10.37 -18.81 7.14
CA LYS A 108 11.50 -18.77 8.11
C LYS A 108 12.84 -19.39 7.66
N LYS A 109 12.85 -20.34 6.71
CA LYS A 109 14.09 -20.87 6.11
C LYS A 109 14.86 -19.82 5.29
N TYR A 110 14.15 -18.88 4.69
CA TYR A 110 14.68 -17.70 4.03
C TYR A 110 14.41 -16.50 4.91
N ARG A 111 15.47 -15.93 5.50
CA ARG A 111 15.37 -14.64 6.16
C ARG A 111 15.27 -13.58 5.08
N LEU A 112 14.05 -13.33 4.58
CA LEU A 112 13.80 -12.49 3.42
C LEU A 112 14.39 -11.10 3.61
N ASN A 113 14.23 -10.52 4.81
CA ASN A 113 14.81 -9.22 5.16
C ASN A 113 16.35 -9.22 5.08
N ASP A 114 17.00 -10.24 5.66
CA ASP A 114 18.46 -10.36 5.61
C ASP A 114 18.96 -10.55 4.16
N GLU A 115 18.27 -11.37 3.37
CA GLU A 115 18.63 -11.64 1.97
C GLU A 115 18.45 -10.40 1.08
N ILE A 116 17.37 -9.66 1.29
CA ILE A 116 17.11 -8.39 0.58
C ILE A 116 18.17 -7.36 0.95
N GLY A 117 18.51 -7.21 2.24
CA GLY A 117 19.59 -6.32 2.69
C GLY A 117 20.97 -6.70 2.13
N ARG A 118 21.21 -7.98 1.81
CA ARG A 118 22.43 -8.45 1.15
C ARG A 118 22.45 -8.24 -0.36
N GLY A 119 21.41 -7.67 -0.94
CA GLY A 119 21.32 -7.41 -2.38
C GLY A 119 20.76 -8.57 -3.20
N ASN A 120 20.11 -9.55 -2.58
CA ASN A 120 19.55 -10.69 -3.29
C ASN A 120 18.30 -10.29 -4.10
N VAL A 121 18.50 -9.99 -5.37
CA VAL A 121 17.43 -9.54 -6.29
C VAL A 121 16.29 -10.55 -6.38
N ALA A 122 16.58 -11.86 -6.32
CA ALA A 122 15.55 -12.89 -6.37
C ALA A 122 14.61 -12.82 -5.14
N ALA A 123 15.15 -12.53 -3.96
CA ALA A 123 14.35 -12.30 -2.75
C ALA A 123 13.49 -11.03 -2.89
N GLY A 124 14.03 -9.96 -3.48
CA GLY A 124 13.27 -8.74 -3.79
C GLY A 124 12.09 -8.98 -4.72
N ILE A 125 12.30 -9.76 -5.80
CA ILE A 125 11.23 -10.14 -6.74
C ILE A 125 10.17 -11.03 -6.07
N MET A 126 10.59 -11.93 -5.19
CA MET A 126 9.65 -12.75 -4.41
C MET A 126 8.75 -11.89 -3.52
N VAL A 127 9.33 -10.94 -2.78
CA VAL A 127 8.57 -10.02 -1.93
C VAL A 127 7.65 -9.12 -2.74
N PHE A 128 8.10 -8.65 -3.91
CA PHE A 128 7.25 -7.95 -4.86
C PHE A 128 5.99 -8.75 -5.20
N GLY A 129 6.15 -10.03 -5.57
CA GLY A 129 5.03 -10.91 -5.89
C GLY A 129 4.10 -11.14 -4.70
N ILE A 130 4.65 -11.27 -3.48
CA ILE A 130 3.86 -11.40 -2.25
C ILE A 130 3.03 -10.15 -2.01
N PHE A 131 3.62 -8.96 -2.12
CA PHE A 131 2.90 -7.70 -1.97
C PHE A 131 1.79 -7.52 -3.00
N VAL A 132 2.05 -7.79 -4.27
CA VAL A 132 0.99 -7.71 -5.30
C VAL A 132 -0.14 -8.70 -4.99
N GLY A 133 0.20 -9.94 -4.62
CA GLY A 133 -0.80 -10.96 -4.28
C GLY A 133 -1.66 -10.59 -3.07
N LEU A 134 -1.03 -10.15 -1.98
CA LEU A 134 -1.73 -9.71 -0.77
C LEU A 134 -2.66 -8.53 -1.05
N ALA A 135 -2.19 -7.56 -1.84
CA ALA A 135 -2.99 -6.39 -2.17
C ALA A 135 -4.24 -6.75 -2.99
N ILE A 136 -4.13 -7.67 -3.95
CA ILE A 136 -5.28 -8.15 -4.72
C ILE A 136 -6.30 -8.84 -3.80
N VAL A 137 -5.84 -9.71 -2.90
CA VAL A 137 -6.72 -10.41 -1.94
C VAL A 137 -7.45 -9.40 -1.05
N ILE A 138 -6.73 -8.44 -0.49
CA ILE A 138 -7.30 -7.42 0.42
C ILE A 138 -8.23 -6.48 -0.33
N SER A 139 -7.85 -6.04 -1.53
CA SER A 139 -8.71 -5.22 -2.39
C SER A 139 -10.03 -5.92 -2.72
N GLY A 140 -10.01 -7.23 -2.93
CA GLY A 140 -11.24 -8.01 -3.19
C GLY A 140 -12.20 -8.07 -2.00
N VAL A 141 -11.73 -7.79 -0.78
CA VAL A 141 -12.55 -7.78 0.44
C VAL A 141 -13.07 -6.38 0.78
N ILE A 142 -12.32 -5.34 0.41
CA ILE A 142 -12.68 -3.93 0.68
C ILE A 142 -13.68 -3.39 -0.37
N CYS A 143 -13.55 -3.83 -1.62
CA CYS A 143 -14.44 -3.45 -2.73
C CYS A 143 -15.85 -4.01 -2.57
#